data_AF-U2LBA7-F1
#
_entry.id   AF-U2LBA7-F1
#
_cell.length_a   1.000
_cell.length_b   1.000
_cell.length_c   1.000
_cell.angle_alpha   90.00
_cell.angle_beta   90.00
_cell.angle_gamma   90.00
#
_symmetry.space_group_name_H-M   'P 1'
#
loop_
_entity.id
_entity.type
_entity.pdbx_description
1 polymer ?
#
loop_
_entity_poly.entity_id
_entity_poly.type
_entity_poly.pdbx_seq_one_letter_code
_entity_poly.pdbx_strand_id
1 'polypeptide(L)'
;MRKHSRTALFIGALLMISSSLYAINTPVDSIKKRNLMNDLNYQLTWQESLSQGKTPLWMASNRFGLGSLKTSNGYLRASVMRPLTQDSARHWGLGYGIDLALPHGFTSKFIVQQAFVDFRWHHGLLTIGAKEQPMELKDQQLSSGSQTLGINARPIPEVRISLPSYWVVPYTGRWLRLKGHIAYGIFTDNRWQKDFTQRQNRYTENTLYHSKAGYLMIGNPERHVPFSVELGLEMACQFSGKSFIREGNHMKEIKNSNSLRSFKNAFFPGGTDVTDENFINAEGNQLGSWVARLNYDKAQWGLSLYADQYFEDNSSLIHINKNGWGKGADKHRQVRSRYFAYDFKDWMLGAELRLKQTPWLRKVVIEYLYTKYQGGPVYHDHTANVTEHICGRDNYYNHHLFTGWQHWGMVMGNPLYMSPVYNTNHTIEVKDNRFIAWHMGAEGTLSRGLDYRLLATYQKGFGTYYDFYPDPKHNVSMLLEACYSWPKGTRFADWSVKGSFAFDCGKLYGTNSGLQITIIKSGILHLKHK
;
A
#
# COMPACT_ATOMS: atom_id res chain seq x y z
N MET A 1 -19.86 7.50 57.50
CA MET A 1 -18.45 7.28 57.06
C MET A 1 -18.48 6.86 55.60
N ARG A 2 -18.12 7.72 54.62
CA ARG A 2 -16.82 7.74 53.90
C ARG A 2 -16.34 6.30 53.57
N LYS A 3 -16.03 5.90 52.33
CA LYS A 3 -15.50 6.61 51.16
C LYS A 3 -15.51 5.70 49.90
N HIS A 4 -15.66 6.35 48.74
CA HIS A 4 -15.12 6.06 47.39
C HIS A 4 -15.51 4.79 46.60
N SER A 5 -16.36 4.99 45.58
CA SER A 5 -16.10 4.48 44.23
C SER A 5 -16.50 5.54 43.17
N ARG A 6 -15.50 6.09 42.48
CA ARG A 6 -15.65 6.94 41.27
C ARG A 6 -14.31 6.97 40.54
N THR A 7 -14.13 6.20 39.47
CA THR A 7 -13.39 6.58 38.24
C THR A 7 -13.34 5.41 37.26
N ALA A 8 -14.25 5.39 36.26
CA ALA A 8 -14.07 4.68 34.98
C ALA A 8 -15.24 4.98 34.02
N LEU A 9 -15.60 6.25 33.81
CA LEU A 9 -16.59 6.63 32.79
C LEU A 9 -16.52 8.14 32.53
N PHE A 10 -15.35 8.63 32.06
CA PHE A 10 -15.18 10.06 31.76
C PHE A 10 -14.10 10.33 30.69
N ILE A 11 -14.16 9.63 29.54
CA ILE A 11 -13.37 10.03 28.35
C ILE A 11 -14.21 10.04 27.05
N GLY A 12 -15.34 9.34 26.97
CA GLY A 12 -16.18 9.32 25.76
C GLY A 12 -17.19 10.47 25.60
N ALA A 13 -17.44 11.27 26.64
CA ALA A 13 -18.54 12.25 26.67
C ALA A 13 -18.10 13.72 26.51
N LEU A 14 -16.79 14.00 26.40
CA LEU A 14 -16.30 15.38 26.28
C LEU A 14 -16.05 15.85 24.83
N LEU A 15 -16.35 15.03 23.82
CA LEU A 15 -16.23 15.41 22.39
C LEU A 15 -17.56 15.78 21.72
N MET A 16 -18.66 15.82 22.47
CA MET A 16 -20.01 16.11 21.92
C MET A 16 -20.71 17.30 22.59
N ILE A 17 -20.08 17.99 23.56
CA ILE A 17 -20.65 19.18 24.23
C ILE A 17 -19.56 20.25 24.38
N SER A 18 -19.12 20.82 23.27
CA SER A 18 -18.46 22.14 23.25
C SER A 18 -18.71 22.86 21.92
N SER A 19 -19.89 22.69 21.34
CA SER A 19 -20.40 23.50 20.24
C SER A 19 -21.43 24.47 20.80
N SER A 20 -20.95 25.47 21.51
CA SER A 20 -21.75 26.64 21.88
C SER A 20 -20.81 27.84 21.96
N LEU A 21 -21.05 28.81 21.09
CA LEU A 21 -20.46 30.16 21.08
C LEU A 21 -19.01 30.27 20.58
N TYR A 22 -18.84 30.22 19.27
CA TYR A 22 -18.06 31.23 18.56
C TYR A 22 -18.82 31.60 17.28
N ALA A 23 -19.57 32.70 17.36
CA ALA A 23 -20.13 33.37 16.20
C ALA A 23 -18.97 34.02 15.43
N ILE A 24 -18.51 33.35 14.38
CA ILE A 24 -17.76 33.99 13.31
C ILE A 24 -18.74 34.11 12.15
N ASN A 25 -19.01 35.35 11.74
CA ASN A 25 -19.81 35.67 10.55
C ASN A 25 -19.28 34.89 9.34
N THR A 26 -19.97 33.81 8.98
CA THR A 26 -19.71 33.06 7.74
C THR A 26 -20.80 33.38 6.73
N PRO A 27 -20.45 33.64 5.46
CA PRO A 27 -21.43 33.92 4.42
C PRO A 27 -22.37 32.73 4.27
N VAL A 28 -23.67 33.01 4.32
CA VAL A 28 -24.78 32.08 4.10
C VAL A 28 -24.52 31.28 2.82
N ASP A 29 -24.56 29.96 2.93
CA ASP A 29 -24.50 29.01 1.81
C ASP A 29 -25.57 29.42 0.78
N SER A 30 -25.15 30.07 -0.31
CA SER A 30 -26.09 30.39 -1.38
C SER A 30 -26.62 29.10 -1.99
N ILE A 31 -27.95 28.95 -1.97
CA ILE A 31 -28.73 27.84 -2.50
C ILE A 31 -28.72 27.92 -4.04
N LYS A 32 -27.55 27.90 -4.69
CA LYS A 32 -27.50 27.55 -6.11
C LYS A 32 -27.71 26.05 -6.21
N LYS A 33 -28.80 25.65 -6.89
CA LYS A 33 -29.20 24.26 -7.13
C LYS A 33 -27.98 23.45 -7.61
N ARG A 34 -27.56 22.47 -6.82
CA ARG A 34 -26.38 21.64 -7.05
C ARG A 34 -26.55 20.84 -8.33
N ASN A 35 -25.72 21.09 -9.37
CA ASN A 35 -25.65 20.17 -10.49
C ASN A 35 -24.56 19.13 -10.23
N LEU A 36 -24.99 17.94 -9.80
CA LEU A 36 -24.10 16.81 -9.56
C LEU A 36 -23.48 16.27 -10.85
N MET A 37 -24.07 16.54 -12.02
CA MET A 37 -23.61 16.03 -13.31
C MET A 37 -22.74 17.01 -14.10
N ASN A 38 -22.42 18.17 -13.52
CA ASN A 38 -21.46 19.11 -14.11
C ASN A 38 -20.03 18.78 -13.67
N ASP A 39 -19.09 19.06 -14.58
CA ASP A 39 -17.65 18.99 -14.36
C ASP A 39 -17.14 17.59 -14.01
N LEU A 40 -17.71 16.60 -14.69
CA LEU A 40 -17.25 15.22 -14.63
C LEU A 40 -16.00 15.08 -15.50
N ASN A 41 -14.89 14.69 -14.89
CA ASN A 41 -13.67 14.39 -15.62
C ASN A 41 -13.84 13.02 -16.28
N TYR A 42 -13.60 12.94 -17.58
CA TYR A 42 -13.56 11.67 -18.30
C TYR A 42 -12.14 11.39 -18.79
N GLN A 43 -11.81 10.10 -18.87
CA GLN A 43 -10.58 9.64 -19.50
C GLN A 43 -10.84 8.35 -20.28
N LEU A 44 -10.36 8.30 -21.51
CA LEU A 44 -10.29 7.11 -22.34
C LEU A 44 -8.81 6.77 -22.54
N THR A 45 -8.44 5.51 -22.33
CA THR A 45 -7.06 5.04 -22.46
C THR A 45 -7.03 3.76 -23.26
N TRP A 46 -6.20 3.72 -24.28
CA TRP A 46 -5.82 2.48 -24.96
C TRP A 46 -4.34 2.22 -24.70
N GLN A 47 -4.01 1.02 -24.26
CA GLN A 47 -2.64 0.60 -24.01
C GLN A 47 -2.38 -0.76 -24.64
N GLU A 48 -1.23 -0.89 -25.29
CA GLU A 48 -0.73 -2.14 -25.85
C GLU A 48 0.73 -2.35 -25.43
N SER A 49 1.06 -3.58 -25.08
CA SER A 49 2.39 -4.01 -24.66
C SER A 49 2.78 -5.30 -25.37
N LEU A 50 3.99 -5.31 -25.93
CA LEU A 50 4.59 -6.46 -26.57
C LEU A 50 5.95 -6.71 -25.92
N SER A 51 6.23 -7.97 -25.56
CA SER A 51 7.44 -8.35 -24.84
C SER A 51 8.00 -9.68 -25.33
N GLN A 52 9.33 -9.78 -25.30
CA GLN A 52 10.06 -11.04 -25.41
C GLN A 52 10.29 -11.59 -24.00
N GLY A 53 9.85 -12.83 -23.74
CA GLY A 53 9.87 -13.43 -22.41
C GLY A 53 8.61 -13.10 -21.61
N LYS A 54 8.75 -12.43 -20.45
CA LYS A 54 7.64 -11.84 -19.69
C LYS A 54 7.62 -10.33 -19.88
N THR A 55 6.52 -9.67 -19.58
CA THR A 55 6.52 -8.20 -19.46
C THR A 55 7.53 -7.78 -18.39
N PRO A 56 8.46 -6.85 -18.67
CA PRO A 56 9.46 -6.44 -17.69
C PRO A 56 8.87 -5.83 -16.41
N LEU A 57 9.57 -5.99 -15.29
CA LEU A 57 9.11 -5.61 -13.95
C LEU A 57 8.50 -4.20 -13.90
N TRP A 58 9.26 -3.18 -14.28
CA TRP A 58 8.83 -1.78 -14.20
C TRP A 58 7.74 -1.39 -15.21
N MET A 59 7.49 -2.22 -16.23
CA MET A 59 6.36 -2.06 -17.12
C MET A 59 5.05 -2.63 -16.52
N ALA A 60 5.15 -3.67 -15.69
CA ALA A 60 4.00 -4.34 -15.07
C ALA A 60 3.68 -3.87 -13.63
N SER A 61 4.64 -3.31 -12.90
CA SER A 61 4.51 -2.97 -11.48
C SER A 61 4.09 -1.53 -11.20
N ASN A 62 3.59 -1.27 -9.98
CA ASN A 62 3.15 0.04 -9.49
C ASN A 62 2.08 0.73 -10.38
N ARG A 63 1.14 -0.08 -10.89
CA ARG A 63 0.04 0.36 -11.78
C ARG A 63 -1.33 -0.04 -11.24
N PHE A 64 -1.49 -0.11 -9.92
CA PHE A 64 -2.72 -0.51 -9.25
C PHE A 64 -3.29 -1.83 -9.80
N GLY A 65 -2.42 -2.81 -10.04
CA GLY A 65 -2.78 -4.12 -10.59
C GLY A 65 -3.24 -4.12 -12.07
N LEU A 66 -3.07 -3.00 -12.78
CA LEU A 66 -3.17 -2.93 -14.25
C LEU A 66 -1.82 -3.23 -14.93
N GLY A 67 -1.19 -4.33 -14.51
CA GLY A 67 -0.06 -4.95 -15.19
C GLY A 67 -0.30 -6.43 -15.45
N SER A 68 0.42 -6.97 -16.43
CA SER A 68 0.40 -8.41 -16.74
C SER A 68 1.79 -8.89 -17.13
N LEU A 69 2.07 -10.18 -16.90
CA LEU A 69 3.31 -10.85 -17.28
C LEU A 69 3.27 -11.51 -18.66
N LYS A 70 2.12 -11.49 -19.35
CA LYS A 70 1.98 -12.10 -20.68
C LYS A 70 2.73 -11.31 -21.75
N THR A 71 3.34 -12.01 -22.70
CA THR A 71 4.11 -11.44 -23.84
C THR A 71 3.34 -10.41 -24.65
N SER A 72 2.03 -10.60 -24.83
CA SER A 72 1.11 -9.63 -25.42
C SER A 72 0.03 -9.33 -24.42
N ASN A 73 -0.10 -8.06 -24.05
CA ASN A 73 -1.15 -7.61 -23.16
C ASN A 73 -1.49 -6.13 -23.41
N GLY A 74 -2.70 -5.76 -23.07
CA GLY A 74 -3.19 -4.40 -23.25
C GLY A 74 -4.60 -4.25 -22.73
N TYR A 75 -5.11 -3.03 -22.76
CA TYR A 75 -6.47 -2.73 -22.33
C TYR A 75 -7.05 -1.49 -22.99
N LEU A 76 -8.38 -1.49 -23.08
CA LEU A 76 -9.19 -0.29 -23.25
C LEU A 76 -9.78 0.07 -21.88
N ARG A 77 -9.52 1.29 -21.40
CA ARG A 77 -9.99 1.80 -20.11
C ARG A 77 -10.81 3.06 -20.32
N ALA A 78 -11.95 3.14 -19.65
CA ALA A 78 -12.82 4.30 -19.66
C ALA A 78 -13.18 4.67 -18.23
N SER A 79 -12.98 5.94 -17.88
CA SER A 79 -13.31 6.46 -16.56
C SER A 79 -14.11 7.75 -16.63
N VAL A 80 -14.98 7.92 -15.65
CA VAL A 80 -15.75 9.14 -15.40
C VAL A 80 -15.77 9.38 -13.90
N MET A 81 -15.26 10.53 -13.47
CA MET A 81 -15.09 10.85 -12.06
C MET A 81 -15.48 12.29 -11.76
N ARG A 82 -16.21 12.49 -10.66
CA ARG A 82 -16.41 13.80 -10.03
C ARG A 82 -15.41 13.95 -8.88
N PRO A 83 -14.42 14.85 -8.96
CA PRO A 83 -13.48 15.03 -7.88
C PRO A 83 -14.10 15.83 -6.71
N LEU A 84 -13.68 15.52 -5.49
CA LEU A 84 -14.08 16.25 -4.28
C LEU A 84 -13.70 17.74 -4.31
N THR A 85 -12.72 18.10 -5.14
CA THR A 85 -12.22 19.47 -5.26
C THR A 85 -13.29 20.44 -5.78
N GLN A 86 -14.31 19.95 -6.49
CA GLN A 86 -15.46 20.76 -6.93
C GLN A 86 -16.26 21.35 -5.78
N ASP A 87 -16.23 20.70 -4.62
CA ASP A 87 -16.94 21.17 -3.43
C ASP A 87 -15.97 21.78 -2.39
N SER A 88 -14.71 22.10 -2.72
CA SER A 88 -13.69 22.55 -1.75
C SER A 88 -14.08 23.77 -0.90
N ALA A 89 -14.90 24.68 -1.45
CA ALA A 89 -15.35 25.88 -0.74
C ALA A 89 -16.44 25.62 0.31
N ARG A 90 -16.94 24.38 0.41
CA ARG A 90 -18.07 24.00 1.26
C ARG A 90 -17.63 23.12 2.42
N HIS A 91 -18.41 23.15 3.51
CA HIS A 91 -18.19 22.30 4.67
C HIS A 91 -18.34 20.81 4.37
N TRP A 92 -19.13 20.45 3.37
CA TRP A 92 -19.29 19.07 2.92
C TRP A 92 -19.10 18.96 1.41
N GLY A 93 -18.77 17.76 0.93
CA GLY A 93 -18.54 17.50 -0.49
C GLY A 93 -18.85 16.06 -0.88
N LEU A 94 -19.16 15.84 -2.15
CA LEU A 94 -19.41 14.50 -2.70
C LEU A 94 -18.46 14.22 -3.86
N GLY A 95 -17.66 13.16 -3.77
CA GLY A 95 -16.92 12.62 -4.91
C GLY A 95 -17.55 11.30 -5.32
N TYR A 96 -17.40 10.93 -6.57
CA TYR A 96 -17.72 9.57 -7.01
C TYR A 96 -17.06 9.31 -8.36
N GLY A 97 -16.85 8.04 -8.68
CA GLY A 97 -16.23 7.68 -9.93
C GLY A 97 -16.47 6.24 -10.31
N ILE A 98 -16.51 6.01 -11.61
CA ILE A 98 -16.46 4.67 -12.21
C ILE A 98 -15.31 4.63 -13.21
N ASP A 99 -14.57 3.53 -13.19
CA ASP A 99 -13.39 3.30 -14.01
C ASP A 99 -13.31 1.82 -14.35
N LEU A 100 -13.48 1.52 -15.63
CA LEU A 100 -13.64 0.17 -16.14
C LEU A 100 -12.54 -0.10 -17.18
N ALA A 101 -11.96 -1.28 -17.14
CA ALA A 101 -11.00 -1.75 -18.12
C ALA A 101 -11.45 -3.07 -18.77
N LEU A 102 -11.29 -3.13 -20.09
CA LEU A 102 -11.42 -4.30 -20.95
C LEU A 102 -10.00 -4.75 -21.35
N PRO A 103 -9.37 -5.63 -20.55
CA PRO A 103 -8.03 -6.10 -20.84
C PRO A 103 -8.01 -7.35 -21.73
N HIS A 104 -6.89 -7.56 -22.41
CA HIS A 104 -6.51 -8.87 -22.95
C HIS A 104 -5.11 -9.25 -22.44
N GLY A 105 -4.89 -10.54 -22.21
CA GLY A 105 -3.63 -11.02 -21.63
C GLY A 105 -3.48 -10.73 -20.13
N PHE A 106 -4.56 -10.45 -19.39
CA PHE A 106 -4.56 -10.21 -17.93
C PHE A 106 -5.14 -11.40 -17.15
N THR A 107 -5.08 -11.33 -15.82
CA THR A 107 -5.70 -12.30 -14.89
C THR A 107 -7.24 -12.26 -14.89
N SER A 108 -7.86 -11.24 -15.49
CA SER A 108 -9.31 -11.07 -15.58
C SER A 108 -9.69 -10.63 -16.99
N LYS A 109 -10.92 -10.98 -17.43
CA LYS A 109 -11.48 -10.56 -18.73
C LYS A 109 -12.17 -9.19 -18.68
N PHE A 110 -12.47 -8.71 -17.48
CA PHE A 110 -13.10 -7.43 -17.19
C PHE A 110 -12.58 -6.97 -15.82
N ILE A 111 -12.23 -5.69 -15.70
CA ILE A 111 -11.71 -5.13 -14.45
C ILE A 111 -12.54 -3.89 -14.11
N VAL A 112 -13.18 -3.91 -12.94
CA VAL A 112 -13.66 -2.68 -12.29
C VAL A 112 -12.47 -2.12 -11.53
N GLN A 113 -11.79 -1.14 -12.13
CA GLN A 113 -10.58 -0.58 -11.55
C GLN A 113 -10.92 0.33 -10.37
N GLN A 114 -11.92 1.19 -10.56
CA GLN A 114 -12.47 2.04 -9.49
C GLN A 114 -13.98 2.11 -9.62
N ALA A 115 -14.67 2.01 -8.49
CA ALA A 115 -16.10 2.25 -8.37
C ALA A 115 -16.35 2.67 -6.93
N PHE A 116 -16.52 3.97 -6.70
CA PHE A 116 -16.56 4.52 -5.35
C PHE A 116 -17.49 5.73 -5.22
N VAL A 117 -17.88 5.99 -3.97
CA VAL A 117 -18.52 7.22 -3.51
C VAL A 117 -17.73 7.76 -2.32
N ASP A 118 -17.46 9.05 -2.36
CA ASP A 118 -16.77 9.81 -1.33
C ASP A 118 -17.72 10.84 -0.72
N PHE A 119 -17.86 10.84 0.60
CA PHE A 119 -18.57 11.86 1.35
C PHE A 119 -17.61 12.55 2.31
N ARG A 120 -17.32 13.84 2.04
CA ARG A 120 -16.48 14.67 2.91
C ARG A 120 -17.36 15.49 3.84
N TRP A 121 -17.03 15.51 5.13
CA TRP A 121 -17.53 16.49 6.10
C TRP A 121 -16.33 17.10 6.85
N HIS A 122 -16.12 18.40 6.65
CA HIS A 122 -14.97 19.17 7.12
C HIS A 122 -13.66 18.48 6.69
N HIS A 123 -12.89 18.00 7.65
CA HIS A 123 -11.62 17.31 7.43
C HIS A 123 -11.79 15.79 7.29
N GLY A 124 -12.95 15.24 7.66
CA GLY A 124 -13.23 13.80 7.58
C GLY A 124 -13.75 13.41 6.19
N LEU A 125 -13.33 12.24 5.74
CA LEU A 125 -13.77 11.63 4.48
C LEU A 125 -14.20 10.18 4.70
N LEU A 126 -15.43 9.87 4.31
CA LEU A 126 -15.94 8.52 4.16
C LEU A 126 -15.87 8.11 2.69
N THR A 127 -15.13 7.06 2.37
CA THR A 127 -15.08 6.44 1.04
C THR A 127 -15.72 5.06 1.12
N ILE A 128 -16.61 4.76 0.18
CA ILE A 128 -17.25 3.44 0.03
C ILE A 128 -17.00 2.95 -1.39
N GLY A 129 -16.42 1.77 -1.54
CA GLY A 129 -16.16 1.12 -2.83
C GLY A 129 -14.67 0.85 -3.08
N ALA A 130 -14.33 0.53 -4.32
CA ALA A 130 -12.95 0.30 -4.74
C ALA A 130 -12.35 1.61 -5.29
N LYS A 131 -11.27 2.08 -4.67
CA LYS A 131 -10.61 3.34 -5.06
C LYS A 131 -9.09 3.20 -4.95
N GLU A 132 -8.37 3.71 -5.94
CA GLU A 132 -6.92 3.77 -5.90
C GLU A 132 -6.46 4.70 -4.76
N GLN A 133 -5.63 4.17 -3.85
CA GLN A 133 -5.05 4.93 -2.73
C GLN A 133 -3.56 5.16 -3.00
N PRO A 134 -3.06 6.41 -2.99
CA PRO A 134 -1.65 6.69 -3.22
C PRO A 134 -0.79 6.18 -2.06
N MET A 135 0.51 5.99 -2.32
CA MET A 135 1.48 5.70 -1.26
C MET A 135 1.65 6.91 -0.36
N GLU A 136 1.95 6.71 0.91
CA GLU A 136 2.27 7.80 1.82
C GLU A 136 3.79 7.94 2.01
N LEU A 137 4.23 9.20 2.15
CA LEU A 137 5.62 9.59 2.40
C LEU A 137 6.66 9.21 1.34
N LYS A 138 6.24 8.73 0.16
CA LYS A 138 7.12 8.37 -0.97
C LYS A 138 6.70 9.04 -2.26
N ASP A 139 7.61 9.08 -3.23
CA ASP A 139 7.28 9.56 -4.57
C ASP A 139 6.38 8.57 -5.32
N GLN A 140 5.27 9.05 -5.87
CA GLN A 140 4.27 8.20 -6.54
C GLN A 140 4.72 7.65 -7.90
N GLN A 141 5.73 8.26 -8.52
CA GLN A 141 6.15 7.91 -9.88
C GLN A 141 7.55 7.28 -9.92
N LEU A 142 8.43 7.65 -8.99
CA LEU A 142 9.85 7.33 -9.01
C LEU A 142 10.31 6.42 -7.87
N SER A 143 9.47 6.14 -6.87
CA SER A 143 9.80 5.19 -5.81
C SER A 143 9.64 3.75 -6.31
N SER A 144 10.44 2.84 -5.76
CA SER A 144 10.24 1.40 -5.94
C SER A 144 8.92 0.93 -5.34
N GLY A 145 8.40 1.59 -4.29
CA GLY A 145 7.10 1.30 -3.69
C GLY A 145 7.11 1.26 -2.15
N SER A 146 5.97 1.48 -1.49
CA SER A 146 5.83 1.27 -0.04
C SER A 146 5.86 -0.20 0.34
N GLN A 147 6.41 -0.54 1.52
CA GLN A 147 6.46 -1.93 1.96
C GLN A 147 5.12 -2.47 2.48
N THR A 148 4.24 -1.67 3.10
CA THR A 148 2.91 -2.15 3.53
C THR A 148 1.81 -1.76 2.56
N LEU A 149 1.51 -0.45 2.46
CA LEU A 149 0.42 0.08 1.63
C LEU A 149 0.98 0.61 0.30
N GLY A 150 1.24 -0.30 -0.63
CA GLY A 150 1.77 -0.01 -1.97
C GLY A 150 0.69 0.18 -3.04
N ILE A 151 1.14 0.48 -4.26
CA ILE A 151 0.30 0.74 -5.43
C ILE A 151 0.47 -0.33 -6.52
N ASN A 152 1.00 -1.49 -6.16
CA ASN A 152 1.33 -2.55 -7.10
C ASN A 152 0.13 -3.45 -7.45
N ALA A 153 -0.79 -3.65 -6.51
CA ALA A 153 -1.97 -4.51 -6.66
C ALA A 153 -3.26 -3.72 -6.91
N ARG A 154 -4.33 -4.45 -7.28
CA ARG A 154 -5.64 -3.82 -7.54
C ARG A 154 -6.27 -3.28 -6.26
N PRO A 155 -6.99 -2.15 -6.33
CA PRO A 155 -7.74 -1.62 -5.19
C PRO A 155 -8.71 -2.66 -4.62
N ILE A 156 -8.81 -2.71 -3.30
CA ILE A 156 -9.76 -3.55 -2.58
C ILE A 156 -11.04 -2.71 -2.35
N PRO A 157 -12.24 -3.23 -2.66
CA PRO A 157 -13.49 -2.61 -2.25
C PRO A 157 -13.58 -2.54 -0.73
N GLU A 158 -13.78 -1.34 -0.20
CA GLU A 158 -13.72 -1.08 1.24
C GLU A 158 -14.70 0.02 1.68
N VAL A 159 -14.93 0.07 2.99
CA VAL A 159 -15.47 1.23 3.69
C VAL A 159 -14.31 1.84 4.47
N ARG A 160 -13.92 3.06 4.09
CA ARG A 160 -12.76 3.78 4.63
C ARG A 160 -13.19 5.10 5.24
N ILE A 161 -12.84 5.32 6.50
CA ILE A 161 -12.94 6.62 7.16
C ILE A 161 -11.52 7.18 7.27
N SER A 162 -11.32 8.42 6.83
CA SER A 162 -10.00 9.02 6.76
C SER A 162 -9.98 10.50 7.10
N LEU A 163 -8.82 10.95 7.55
CA LEU A 163 -8.35 12.32 7.48
C LEU A 163 -7.36 12.37 6.29
N PRO A 164 -7.82 12.69 5.07
CA PRO A 164 -7.02 12.55 3.84
C PRO A 164 -5.97 13.64 3.68
N SER A 165 -5.99 14.66 4.53
CA SER A 165 -5.01 15.76 4.54
C SER A 165 -4.62 16.09 5.97
N TYR A 166 -3.40 16.60 6.15
CA TYR A 166 -2.87 16.97 7.46
C TYR A 166 -3.76 18.02 8.14
N TRP A 167 -4.47 17.59 9.18
CA TRP A 167 -5.25 18.45 10.06
C TRP A 167 -4.34 19.05 11.13
N VAL A 168 -4.42 20.36 11.32
CA VAL A 168 -3.62 21.08 12.31
C VAL A 168 -4.20 20.86 13.70
N VAL A 169 -3.39 20.32 14.62
CA VAL A 169 -3.83 20.06 15.99
C VAL A 169 -3.99 21.39 16.73
N PRO A 170 -5.17 21.68 17.32
CA PRO A 170 -5.39 22.90 18.09
C PRO A 170 -4.37 23.09 19.21
N TYR A 171 -4.09 24.35 19.58
CA TYR A 171 -3.17 24.72 20.66
C TYR A 171 -1.69 24.32 20.49
N THR A 172 -1.30 23.73 19.35
CA THR A 172 0.10 23.36 19.07
C THR A 172 0.89 24.44 18.31
N GLY A 173 0.36 25.66 18.23
CA GLY A 173 1.01 26.76 17.49
C GLY A 173 1.21 26.47 16.00
N ARG A 174 0.42 25.55 15.42
CA ARG A 174 0.57 25.02 14.04
C ARG A 174 1.85 24.23 13.81
N TRP A 175 2.46 23.66 14.84
CA TRP A 175 3.61 22.77 14.67
C TRP A 175 3.21 21.32 14.44
N LEU A 176 2.11 20.88 15.05
CA LEU A 176 1.68 19.49 15.00
C LEU A 176 0.49 19.31 14.06
N ARG A 177 0.59 18.32 13.17
CA ARG A 177 -0.51 17.90 12.29
C ARG A 177 -0.69 16.40 12.29
N LEU A 178 -1.92 15.96 12.06
CA LEU A 178 -2.30 14.56 12.01
C LEU A 178 -3.05 14.25 10.71
N LYS A 179 -2.79 13.09 10.12
CA LYS A 179 -3.60 12.48 9.06
C LYS A 179 -3.67 10.96 9.31
N GLY A 180 -4.59 10.26 8.64
CA GLY A 180 -4.71 8.81 8.83
C GLY A 180 -6.00 8.23 8.29
N HIS A 181 -6.15 6.92 8.40
CA HIS A 181 -7.36 6.22 7.98
C HIS A 181 -7.60 4.93 8.77
N ILE A 182 -8.84 4.46 8.71
CA ILE A 182 -9.29 3.14 9.13
C ILE A 182 -10.19 2.61 8.01
N ALA A 183 -9.96 1.37 7.57
CA ALA A 183 -10.77 0.74 6.54
C ALA A 183 -11.03 -0.74 6.82
N TYR A 184 -12.18 -1.22 6.35
CA TYR A 184 -12.51 -2.63 6.23
C TYR A 184 -13.02 -2.92 4.82
N GLY A 185 -12.59 -4.02 4.23
CA GLY A 185 -12.92 -4.38 2.86
C GLY A 185 -12.97 -5.88 2.63
N ILE A 186 -13.12 -6.27 1.37
CA ILE A 186 -13.31 -7.65 0.95
C ILE A 186 -12.43 -7.94 -0.25
N PHE A 187 -11.63 -9.01 -0.19
CA PHE A 187 -10.83 -9.45 -1.33
C PHE A 187 -11.73 -9.94 -2.48
N THR A 188 -11.31 -9.68 -3.72
CA THR A 188 -12.14 -9.97 -4.91
C THR A 188 -11.59 -11.09 -5.79
N ASP A 189 -10.54 -11.76 -5.35
CA ASP A 189 -9.75 -12.68 -6.17
C ASP A 189 -10.01 -14.17 -5.90
N ASN A 190 -11.05 -14.53 -5.13
CA ASN A 190 -11.43 -15.93 -4.81
C ASN A 190 -11.34 -16.88 -6.02
N ARG A 191 -11.91 -16.47 -7.16
CA ARG A 191 -11.93 -17.28 -8.38
C ARG A 191 -10.52 -17.43 -8.97
N TRP A 192 -9.78 -16.32 -9.05
CA TRP A 192 -8.41 -16.34 -9.54
C TRP A 192 -7.52 -17.21 -8.67
N GLN A 193 -7.62 -17.14 -7.35
CA GLN A 193 -6.80 -17.97 -6.47
C GLN A 193 -7.06 -19.47 -6.72
N LYS A 194 -8.31 -19.89 -6.85
CA LYS A 194 -8.67 -21.28 -7.20
C LYS A 194 -8.15 -21.71 -8.57
N ASP A 195 -8.33 -20.87 -9.58
CA ASP A 195 -7.92 -21.17 -10.94
C ASP A 195 -6.39 -21.21 -11.06
N PHE A 196 -5.69 -20.26 -10.43
CA PHE A 196 -4.22 -20.17 -10.42
C PHE A 196 -3.58 -21.35 -9.70
N THR A 197 -4.10 -21.74 -8.54
CA THR A 197 -3.60 -22.87 -7.74
C THR A 197 -4.08 -24.22 -8.25
N GLN A 198 -5.03 -24.24 -9.19
CA GLN A 198 -5.74 -25.42 -9.66
C GLN A 198 -6.39 -26.22 -8.51
N ARG A 199 -6.63 -25.58 -7.36
CA ARG A 199 -7.02 -26.22 -6.09
C ARG A 199 -6.07 -27.34 -5.63
N GLN A 200 -4.78 -27.24 -5.99
CA GLN A 200 -3.72 -28.18 -5.61
C GLN A 200 -2.70 -27.57 -4.64
N ASN A 201 -2.79 -26.27 -4.39
CA ASN A 201 -1.96 -25.50 -3.47
C ASN A 201 -2.85 -24.61 -2.59
N ARG A 202 -2.25 -23.97 -1.57
CA ARG A 202 -2.97 -23.09 -0.64
C ARG A 202 -3.70 -21.96 -1.37
N TYR A 203 -4.98 -21.77 -1.06
CA TYR A 203 -5.80 -20.62 -1.48
C TYR A 203 -6.78 -20.22 -0.37
N THR A 204 -7.35 -19.01 -0.47
CA THR A 204 -8.41 -18.56 0.44
C THR A 204 -9.71 -18.22 -0.31
N GLU A 205 -10.81 -18.18 0.43
CA GLU A 205 -12.10 -17.70 -0.06
C GLU A 205 -12.75 -16.76 0.96
N ASN A 206 -13.35 -15.69 0.44
CA ASN A 206 -14.11 -14.71 1.23
C ASN A 206 -13.29 -14.08 2.36
N THR A 207 -11.99 -13.92 2.13
CA THR A 207 -11.09 -13.22 3.05
C THR A 207 -11.47 -11.75 3.15
N LEU A 208 -11.49 -11.24 4.38
CA LEU A 208 -11.72 -9.83 4.67
C LEU A 208 -10.39 -9.09 4.79
N TYR A 209 -10.45 -7.80 4.51
CA TYR A 209 -9.33 -6.87 4.55
C TYR A 209 -9.56 -5.85 5.66
N HIS A 210 -8.51 -5.51 6.39
CA HIS A 210 -8.47 -4.35 7.28
C HIS A 210 -7.19 -3.56 7.02
N SER A 211 -7.29 -2.23 7.01
CA SER A 211 -6.12 -1.35 7.10
C SER A 211 -6.36 -0.20 8.07
N LYS A 212 -5.29 0.22 8.72
CA LYS A 212 -5.25 1.42 9.55
C LYS A 212 -3.90 2.09 9.39
N ALA A 213 -3.88 3.41 9.30
CA ALA A 213 -2.63 4.15 9.35
C ALA A 213 -2.82 5.49 10.04
N GLY A 214 -1.79 5.93 10.74
CA GLY A 214 -1.73 7.25 11.38
C GLY A 214 -0.39 7.91 11.07
N TYR A 215 -0.43 9.20 10.77
CA TYR A 215 0.76 9.97 10.47
C TYR A 215 0.75 11.29 11.23
N LEU A 216 1.89 11.62 11.79
CA LEU A 216 2.22 12.87 12.45
C LEU A 216 3.11 13.69 11.52
N MET A 217 2.90 15.00 11.47
CA MET A 217 3.88 15.94 10.91
C MET A 217 4.22 17.00 11.96
N ILE A 218 5.52 17.20 12.17
CA ILE A 218 6.10 18.28 12.95
C ILE A 218 6.75 19.26 11.97
N GLY A 219 6.20 20.46 11.84
CA GLY A 219 6.69 21.50 10.93
C GLY A 219 5.75 22.69 10.88
N ASN A 220 6.12 23.76 10.18
CA ASN A 220 5.27 24.95 10.07
C ASN A 220 5.35 25.58 8.67
N PRO A 221 4.84 24.87 7.64
CA PRO A 221 4.91 25.33 6.26
C PRO A 221 4.19 26.67 6.02
N GLU A 222 3.12 26.99 6.77
CA GLU A 222 2.41 28.27 6.66
C GLU A 222 3.25 29.46 7.13
N ARG A 223 4.24 29.22 7.99
CA ARG A 223 5.25 30.22 8.39
C ARG A 223 6.52 30.14 7.56
N HIS A 224 6.47 29.46 6.41
CA HIS A 224 7.61 29.30 5.50
C HIS A 224 8.83 28.65 6.17
N VAL A 225 8.61 27.84 7.21
CA VAL A 225 9.69 27.03 7.80
C VAL A 225 10.04 25.95 6.77
N PRO A 226 11.29 25.90 6.28
CA PRO A 226 11.67 25.00 5.19
C PRO A 226 11.71 23.53 5.63
N PHE A 227 11.62 23.26 6.92
CA PHE A 227 11.85 21.95 7.51
C PHE A 227 10.55 21.32 8.05
N SER A 228 10.36 20.04 7.79
CA SER A 228 9.35 19.21 8.46
C SER A 228 9.82 17.78 8.67
N VAL A 229 9.32 17.16 9.74
CA VAL A 229 9.47 15.73 10.02
C VAL A 229 8.09 15.10 9.97
N GLU A 230 7.94 14.02 9.22
CA GLU A 230 6.75 13.19 9.17
C GLU A 230 7.09 11.81 9.74
N LEU A 231 6.22 11.28 10.60
CA LEU A 231 6.33 9.94 11.18
C LEU A 231 4.99 9.26 11.00
N GLY A 232 4.97 7.97 10.69
CA GLY A 232 3.74 7.23 10.51
C GLY A 232 3.88 5.75 10.83
N LEU A 233 2.74 5.14 11.12
CA LEU A 233 2.57 3.71 11.29
C LEU A 233 1.46 3.26 10.34
N GLU A 234 1.82 2.38 9.41
CA GLU A 234 0.91 1.68 8.52
C GLU A 234 0.71 0.26 9.04
N MET A 235 -0.53 -0.21 9.14
CA MET A 235 -0.82 -1.59 9.51
C MET A 235 -1.98 -2.12 8.69
N ALA A 236 -1.92 -3.41 8.39
CA ALA A 236 -2.98 -4.09 7.68
C ALA A 236 -3.14 -5.54 8.14
N CYS A 237 -4.31 -6.10 7.85
CA CYS A 237 -4.66 -7.45 8.25
C CYS A 237 -5.53 -8.16 7.20
N GLN A 238 -5.21 -9.41 6.89
CA GLN A 238 -6.14 -10.34 6.22
C GLN A 238 -6.75 -11.25 7.28
N PHE A 239 -8.08 -11.31 7.37
CA PHE A 239 -8.76 -12.08 8.40
C PHE A 239 -10.06 -12.69 7.89
N SER A 240 -10.68 -13.57 8.68
CA SER A 240 -11.95 -14.22 8.36
C SER A 240 -11.90 -15.05 7.06
N GLY A 241 -13.06 -15.52 6.60
CA GLY A 241 -13.18 -16.36 5.41
C GLY A 241 -12.72 -17.80 5.65
N LYS A 242 -12.31 -18.46 4.58
CA LYS A 242 -11.85 -19.86 4.59
C LYS A 242 -10.46 -19.97 4.02
N SER A 243 -9.64 -20.80 4.63
CA SER A 243 -8.32 -21.20 4.11
C SER A 243 -8.37 -22.65 3.67
N PHE A 244 -7.79 -22.95 2.51
CA PHE A 244 -7.68 -24.30 1.99
C PHE A 244 -6.20 -24.67 1.93
N ILE A 245 -5.80 -25.70 2.67
CA ILE A 245 -4.39 -26.14 2.74
C ILE A 245 -4.30 -27.58 2.26
N ARG A 246 -3.24 -27.91 1.53
CA ARG A 246 -3.02 -29.27 1.04
C ARG A 246 -2.61 -30.19 2.19
N GLU A 247 -3.33 -31.29 2.35
CA GLU A 247 -3.04 -32.35 3.32
C GLU A 247 -3.09 -33.69 2.55
N GLY A 248 -1.91 -34.23 2.22
CA GLY A 248 -1.78 -35.36 1.30
C GLY A 248 -2.35 -35.07 -0.09
N ASN A 249 -3.39 -35.84 -0.46
CA ASN A 249 -4.05 -35.77 -1.76
C ASN A 249 -5.37 -34.97 -1.75
N HIS A 250 -5.71 -34.29 -0.65
CA HIS A 250 -6.90 -33.45 -0.56
C HIS A 250 -6.60 -32.04 -0.04
N MET A 251 -7.54 -31.12 -0.25
CA MET A 251 -7.51 -29.79 0.34
C MET A 251 -8.35 -29.77 1.62
N LYS A 252 -7.71 -29.52 2.76
CA LYS A 252 -8.37 -29.32 4.05
C LYS A 252 -8.96 -27.91 4.12
N GLU A 253 -10.26 -27.81 4.35
CA GLU A 253 -10.93 -26.53 4.62
C GLU A 253 -10.77 -26.15 6.10
N ILE A 254 -10.25 -24.96 6.35
CA ILE A 254 -10.15 -24.32 7.66
C ILE A 254 -11.06 -23.10 7.65
N LYS A 255 -12.05 -23.07 8.54
CA LYS A 255 -12.98 -21.94 8.68
C LYS A 255 -12.42 -20.96 9.70
N ASN A 256 -12.00 -19.79 9.24
CA ASN A 256 -11.50 -18.74 10.12
C ASN A 256 -12.68 -18.06 10.84
N SER A 257 -12.45 -17.53 12.04
CA SER A 257 -13.50 -16.82 12.79
C SER A 257 -13.96 -15.57 12.04
N ASN A 258 -15.28 -15.35 12.03
CA ASN A 258 -15.94 -14.19 11.42
C ASN A 258 -16.73 -13.36 12.45
N SER A 259 -16.44 -13.55 13.73
CA SER A 259 -17.16 -12.88 14.82
C SER A 259 -16.86 -11.38 14.88
N LEU A 260 -17.70 -10.61 15.59
CA LEU A 260 -17.39 -9.19 15.88
C LEU A 260 -16.06 -9.02 16.62
N ARG A 261 -15.63 -10.04 17.38
CA ARG A 261 -14.31 -10.07 18.02
C ARG A 261 -13.19 -10.16 16.99
N SER A 262 -13.37 -10.88 15.87
CA SER A 262 -12.39 -10.94 14.78
C SER A 262 -12.14 -9.58 14.14
N PHE A 263 -13.17 -8.73 13.97
CA PHE A 263 -12.98 -7.35 13.52
C PHE A 263 -12.15 -6.53 14.53
N LYS A 264 -12.41 -6.71 15.83
CA LYS A 264 -11.61 -6.07 16.88
C LYS A 264 -10.15 -6.57 16.86
N ASN A 265 -9.93 -7.87 16.68
CA ASN A 265 -8.61 -8.48 16.63
C ASN A 265 -7.83 -8.07 15.36
N ALA A 266 -8.52 -7.88 14.23
CA ALA A 266 -7.94 -7.27 13.03
C ALA A 266 -7.45 -5.84 13.31
N PHE A 267 -8.23 -5.05 14.06
CA PHE A 267 -7.85 -3.69 14.43
C PHE A 267 -6.73 -3.64 15.47
N PHE A 268 -6.83 -4.40 16.55
CA PHE A 268 -5.82 -4.51 17.60
C PHE A 268 -5.30 -5.95 17.61
N PRO A 269 -4.07 -6.21 17.12
CA PRO A 269 -3.52 -7.56 17.05
C PRO A 269 -3.71 -8.32 18.36
N GLY A 270 -4.37 -9.47 18.27
CA GLY A 270 -4.75 -10.32 19.41
C GLY A 270 -5.57 -11.52 18.93
N GLY A 271 -6.08 -12.32 19.86
CA GLY A 271 -6.75 -13.58 19.52
C GLY A 271 -5.78 -14.76 19.38
N THR A 272 -6.24 -15.82 18.72
CA THR A 272 -5.54 -17.08 18.45
C THR A 272 -6.00 -17.56 17.08
N ASP A 273 -5.09 -18.08 16.25
CA ASP A 273 -5.48 -18.71 14.98
C ASP A 273 -6.16 -20.07 15.24
N VAL A 274 -7.01 -20.51 14.30
CA VAL A 274 -7.84 -21.72 14.47
C VAL A 274 -7.01 -23.00 14.51
N THR A 275 -5.81 -22.98 13.93
CA THR A 275 -4.87 -24.11 13.92
C THR A 275 -3.86 -24.08 15.07
N ASP A 276 -3.92 -23.08 15.94
CA ASP A 276 -3.00 -22.96 17.06
C ASP A 276 -3.29 -24.01 18.12
N GLU A 277 -2.34 -24.93 18.34
CA GLU A 277 -2.39 -25.89 19.43
C GLU A 277 -1.60 -25.39 20.65
N ASN A 278 -0.27 -25.25 20.50
CA ASN A 278 0.66 -24.96 21.60
C ASN A 278 1.27 -23.55 21.55
N PHE A 279 1.20 -22.87 20.41
CA PHE A 279 1.76 -21.54 20.16
C PHE A 279 0.63 -20.60 19.80
N ILE A 280 0.52 -19.47 20.51
CA ILE A 280 -0.58 -18.51 20.35
C ILE A 280 -0.15 -17.43 19.36
N ASN A 281 -0.69 -17.48 18.14
CA ASN A 281 -0.51 -16.46 17.12
C ASN A 281 -1.63 -15.42 17.19
N ALA A 282 -1.36 -14.19 16.73
CA ALA A 282 -2.43 -13.22 16.56
C ALA A 282 -3.40 -13.71 15.46
N GLU A 283 -4.70 -13.49 15.65
CA GLU A 283 -5.69 -13.90 14.66
C GLU A 283 -5.51 -13.11 13.36
N GLY A 284 -5.38 -13.84 12.25
CA GLY A 284 -5.25 -13.26 10.91
C GLY A 284 -3.81 -12.92 10.53
N ASN A 285 -3.60 -12.64 9.26
CA ASN A 285 -2.30 -12.21 8.75
C ASN A 285 -2.07 -10.71 9.06
N GLN A 286 -1.37 -10.40 10.15
CA GLN A 286 -1.06 -9.05 10.61
C GLN A 286 0.32 -8.60 10.13
N LEU A 287 0.40 -7.37 9.60
CA LEU A 287 1.65 -6.78 9.13
C LEU A 287 1.61 -5.25 9.16
N GLY A 288 2.75 -4.63 8.99
CA GLY A 288 2.82 -3.18 8.92
C GLY A 288 4.20 -2.60 8.63
N SER A 289 4.26 -1.28 8.64
CA SER A 289 5.50 -0.53 8.49
C SER A 289 5.55 0.73 9.30
N TRP A 290 6.70 1.00 9.89
CA TRP A 290 7.06 2.33 10.35
C TRP A 290 7.59 3.14 9.19
N VAL A 291 7.03 4.32 8.97
CA VAL A 291 7.45 5.23 7.91
C VAL A 291 7.87 6.57 8.49
N ALA A 292 8.96 7.13 7.98
CA ALA A 292 9.45 8.43 8.38
C ALA A 292 9.91 9.22 7.16
N ARG A 293 9.72 10.54 7.17
CA ARG A 293 10.20 11.44 6.12
C ARG A 293 10.66 12.76 6.71
N LEU A 294 11.91 13.09 6.45
CA LEU A 294 12.52 14.38 6.70
C LEU A 294 12.40 15.22 5.43
N ASN A 295 11.90 16.44 5.52
CA ASN A 295 11.82 17.35 4.39
C ASN A 295 12.58 18.63 4.66
N TYR A 296 13.29 19.10 3.64
CA TYR A 296 13.88 20.42 3.57
C TYR A 296 13.52 21.06 2.23
N ASP A 297 12.72 22.13 2.23
CA ASP A 297 12.21 22.75 1.01
C ASP A 297 12.63 24.22 0.89
N LYS A 298 13.20 24.58 -0.25
CA LYS A 298 13.63 25.94 -0.62
C LYS A 298 12.96 26.36 -1.93
N ALA A 299 13.10 27.63 -2.31
CA ALA A 299 12.50 28.15 -3.53
C ALA A 299 13.01 27.45 -4.81
N GLN A 300 14.30 27.09 -4.86
CA GLN A 300 14.94 26.50 -6.04
C GLN A 300 14.95 24.97 -6.04
N TRP A 301 15.00 24.36 -4.87
CA TRP A 301 15.11 22.91 -4.70
C TRP A 301 14.49 22.45 -3.39
N GLY A 302 14.19 21.16 -3.29
CA GLY A 302 13.82 20.52 -2.04
C GLY A 302 14.45 19.14 -1.95
N LEU A 303 14.87 18.74 -0.75
CA LEU A 303 15.42 17.42 -0.45
C LEU A 303 14.53 16.75 0.60
N SER A 304 14.18 15.51 0.35
CA SER A 304 13.53 14.66 1.34
C SER A 304 14.36 13.41 1.57
N LEU A 305 14.52 13.00 2.83
CA LEU A 305 15.08 11.70 3.21
C LEU A 305 13.98 10.90 3.87
N TYR A 306 13.80 9.64 3.54
CA TYR A 306 12.74 8.81 4.10
C TYR A 306 13.21 7.41 4.44
N ALA A 307 12.49 6.80 5.36
CA ALA A 307 12.71 5.47 5.86
C ALA A 307 11.37 4.72 5.91
N ASP A 308 11.37 3.44 5.57
CA ASP A 308 10.23 2.53 5.65
C ASP A 308 10.76 1.19 6.19
N GLN A 309 10.34 0.80 7.39
CA GLN A 309 10.70 -0.46 8.01
C GLN A 309 9.48 -1.36 8.10
N TYR A 310 9.56 -2.49 7.43
CA TYR A 310 8.51 -3.50 7.39
C TYR A 310 8.64 -4.47 8.56
N PHE A 311 7.50 -4.94 9.06
CA PHE A 311 7.41 -5.98 10.07
C PHE A 311 6.20 -6.89 9.79
N GLU A 312 6.33 -8.15 10.21
CA GLU A 312 5.21 -9.08 10.35
C GLU A 312 4.85 -9.14 11.83
N ASP A 313 3.55 -9.23 12.14
CA ASP A 313 3.02 -9.40 13.49
C ASP A 313 3.63 -8.48 14.58
N ASN A 314 4.07 -9.05 15.71
CA ASN A 314 4.74 -8.37 16.81
C ASN A 314 6.27 -8.40 16.66
N SER A 315 6.79 -9.21 15.74
CA SER A 315 8.21 -9.39 15.44
C SER A 315 8.74 -8.14 14.75
N SER A 316 9.76 -7.51 15.34
CA SER A 316 10.31 -6.24 14.87
C SER A 316 9.37 -5.01 14.90
N LEU A 317 8.08 -5.14 15.26
CA LEU A 317 7.12 -4.01 15.34
C LEU A 317 7.62 -2.84 16.20
N ILE A 318 8.26 -3.08 17.34
CA ILE A 318 8.85 -2.02 18.18
C ILE A 318 10.36 -2.20 18.38
N HIS A 319 11.00 -3.05 17.57
CA HIS A 319 12.41 -3.46 17.69
C HIS A 319 12.84 -4.00 19.07
N ILE A 320 11.89 -4.31 19.96
CA ILE A 320 12.13 -4.90 21.27
C ILE A 320 11.06 -5.99 21.50
N ASN A 321 11.47 -7.15 22.00
CA ASN A 321 10.53 -8.21 22.38
C ASN A 321 10.80 -8.73 23.79
N LYS A 322 9.74 -9.23 24.43
CA LYS A 322 9.74 -9.79 25.78
C LYS A 322 10.42 -11.15 25.80
N ASN A 323 11.16 -11.40 26.88
CA ASN A 323 11.74 -12.68 27.21
C ASN A 323 11.62 -12.89 28.74
N GLY A 324 12.20 -13.95 29.29
CA GLY A 324 12.09 -14.28 30.70
C GLY A 324 10.79 -14.98 31.06
N TRP A 325 10.35 -15.89 30.18
CA TRP A 325 9.17 -16.73 30.36
C TRP A 325 9.38 -17.81 31.44
N GLY A 326 8.31 -18.25 32.07
CA GLY A 326 8.32 -19.30 33.11
C GLY A 326 8.48 -20.71 32.55
N LYS A 327 8.59 -21.71 33.43
CA LYS A 327 8.60 -23.14 33.07
C LYS A 327 7.29 -23.81 33.46
N GLY A 328 7.01 -24.97 32.86
CA GLY A 328 5.83 -25.78 33.22
C GLY A 328 4.51 -25.03 33.01
N ALA A 329 3.71 -24.91 34.07
CA ALA A 329 2.43 -24.19 34.04
C ALA A 329 2.57 -22.68 33.78
N ASP A 330 3.72 -22.09 34.11
CA ASP A 330 4.00 -20.67 33.91
C ASP A 330 4.63 -20.36 32.54
N LYS A 331 4.64 -21.32 31.59
CA LYS A 331 5.29 -21.13 30.28
C LYS A 331 4.84 -19.86 29.55
N HIS A 332 3.57 -19.51 29.62
CA HIS A 332 3.00 -18.30 28.99
C HIS A 332 2.98 -17.07 29.91
N ARG A 333 3.64 -17.13 31.07
CA ARG A 333 3.75 -16.02 32.01
C ARG A 333 5.19 -15.49 32.01
N GLN A 334 5.33 -14.19 31.79
CA GLN A 334 6.63 -13.54 31.97
C GLN A 334 6.96 -13.48 33.47
N VAL A 335 7.89 -14.31 33.93
CA VAL A 335 8.31 -14.39 35.34
C VAL A 335 9.56 -13.56 35.63
N ARG A 336 10.29 -13.15 34.60
CA ARG A 336 11.43 -12.23 34.68
C ARG A 336 11.25 -11.10 33.70
N SER A 337 11.48 -9.87 34.17
CA SER A 337 11.49 -8.68 33.30
C SER A 337 12.77 -8.67 32.44
N ARG A 338 12.78 -9.47 31.38
CA ARG A 338 13.85 -9.54 30.38
C ARG A 338 13.30 -9.18 29.01
N TYR A 339 14.15 -8.56 28.21
CA TYR A 339 13.84 -8.15 26.84
C TYR A 339 15.06 -8.39 25.96
N PHE A 340 14.85 -8.57 24.67
CA PHE A 340 15.91 -8.49 23.67
C PHE A 340 15.54 -7.45 22.62
N ALA A 341 16.56 -6.82 22.06
CA ALA A 341 16.42 -5.88 20.96
C ALA A 341 16.78 -6.57 19.65
N TYR A 342 16.01 -6.30 18.60
CA TYR A 342 16.36 -6.74 17.26
C TYR A 342 17.47 -5.84 16.69
N ASP A 343 18.30 -6.39 15.81
CA ASP A 343 19.18 -5.55 15.00
C ASP A 343 18.35 -4.54 14.20
N PHE A 344 18.86 -3.31 14.11
CA PHE A 344 18.22 -2.25 13.33
C PHE A 344 18.46 -2.45 11.83
N LYS A 345 17.77 -3.44 11.28
CA LYS A 345 17.83 -3.91 9.88
C LYS A 345 16.42 -3.94 9.28
N ASP A 346 16.34 -4.34 8.03
CA ASP A 346 15.10 -4.44 7.24
C ASP A 346 14.46 -3.09 6.85
N TRP A 347 15.33 -2.13 6.54
CA TRP A 347 14.96 -0.79 6.14
C TRP A 347 14.99 -0.61 4.62
N MET A 348 13.97 0.07 4.12
CA MET A 348 14.03 0.84 2.89
C MET A 348 14.39 2.28 3.24
N LEU A 349 15.51 2.76 2.72
CA LEU A 349 15.98 4.13 2.90
C LEU A 349 15.98 4.83 1.55
N GLY A 350 15.48 6.06 1.50
CA GLY A 350 15.40 6.80 0.24
C GLY A 350 15.71 8.28 0.38
N ALA A 351 16.15 8.86 -0.73
CA ALA A 351 16.38 10.29 -0.89
C ALA A 351 15.67 10.77 -2.15
N GLU A 352 14.88 11.84 -2.02
CA GLU A 352 14.16 12.50 -3.12
C GLU A 352 14.68 13.94 -3.26
N LEU A 353 15.31 14.24 -4.38
CA LEU A 353 15.73 15.58 -4.76
C LEU A 353 14.73 16.14 -5.77
N ARG A 354 14.15 17.31 -5.48
CA ARG A 354 13.26 18.08 -6.36
C ARG A 354 13.97 19.35 -6.81
N LEU A 355 14.13 19.54 -8.10
CA LEU A 355 14.75 20.72 -8.71
C LEU A 355 13.65 21.56 -9.39
N LYS A 356 13.26 22.67 -8.76
CA LYS A 356 12.09 23.47 -9.17
C LYS A 356 12.36 24.34 -10.40
N GLN A 357 13.64 24.61 -10.70
CA GLN A 357 14.07 25.51 -11.78
C GLN A 357 14.85 24.79 -12.88
N THR A 358 14.87 23.45 -12.89
CA THR A 358 15.58 22.64 -13.88
C THR A 358 14.57 21.77 -14.64
N PRO A 359 13.86 22.30 -15.66
CA PRO A 359 12.77 21.55 -16.29
C PRO A 359 13.20 20.21 -16.88
N TRP A 360 14.40 20.13 -17.45
CA TRP A 360 14.93 18.89 -18.03
C TRP A 360 15.28 17.82 -16.99
N LEU A 361 15.37 18.18 -15.70
CA LEU A 361 15.56 17.23 -14.59
C LEU A 361 14.84 17.77 -13.36
N ARG A 362 13.58 17.37 -13.18
CA ARG A 362 12.70 17.89 -12.12
C ARG A 362 12.85 17.14 -10.81
N LYS A 363 13.06 15.83 -10.87
CA LYS A 363 13.15 14.97 -9.68
C LYS A 363 14.09 13.80 -9.88
N VAL A 364 14.82 13.47 -8.82
CA VAL A 364 15.64 12.25 -8.71
C VAL A 364 15.29 11.56 -7.39
N VAL A 365 15.11 10.25 -7.45
CA VAL A 365 14.94 9.37 -6.29
C VAL A 365 16.05 8.34 -6.29
N ILE A 366 16.65 8.10 -5.13
CA ILE A 366 17.57 6.98 -4.90
C ILE A 366 17.09 6.24 -3.66
N GLU A 367 16.99 4.92 -3.74
CA GLU A 367 16.56 4.06 -2.64
C GLU A 367 17.48 2.86 -2.47
N TYR A 368 17.68 2.48 -1.21
CA TYR A 368 18.33 1.24 -0.80
C TYR A 368 17.34 0.43 0.02
N LEU A 369 17.15 -0.84 -0.35
CA LEU A 369 16.31 -1.77 0.38
C LEU A 369 17.16 -2.93 0.89
N TYR A 370 16.96 -3.26 2.16
CA TYR A 370 17.48 -4.46 2.78
C TYR A 370 16.29 -5.17 3.43
N THR A 371 16.09 -6.46 3.17
CA THR A 371 14.95 -7.23 3.73
C THR A 371 15.38 -8.63 4.22
N LYS A 372 16.70 -8.83 4.37
CA LYS A 372 17.29 -10.16 4.58
C LYS A 372 17.17 -10.66 6.03
N TYR A 373 17.08 -9.76 7.01
CA TYR A 373 17.24 -10.10 8.42
C TYR A 373 15.97 -10.76 8.97
N GLN A 374 14.80 -10.14 8.79
CA GLN A 374 13.45 -10.62 9.18
C GLN A 374 13.43 -11.23 10.58
N GLY A 375 13.81 -10.43 11.58
CA GLY A 375 13.91 -10.85 12.98
C GLY A 375 15.14 -11.70 13.33
N GLY A 376 15.76 -12.35 12.34
CA GLY A 376 16.96 -13.17 12.49
C GLY A 376 16.83 -14.55 11.83
N PRO A 377 17.93 -15.32 11.72
CA PRO A 377 17.92 -16.62 11.04
C PRO A 377 17.38 -17.77 11.89
N VAL A 378 17.18 -17.55 13.19
CA VAL A 378 16.72 -18.57 14.15
C VAL A 378 15.36 -18.15 14.66
N TYR A 379 14.45 -19.12 14.73
CA TYR A 379 13.12 -18.97 15.31
C TYR A 379 12.94 -20.04 16.38
N HIS A 380 12.50 -19.63 17.56
CA HIS A 380 12.20 -20.52 18.67
C HIS A 380 11.19 -19.87 19.62
N ASP A 381 10.00 -20.45 19.71
CA ASP A 381 9.04 -20.08 20.75
C ASP A 381 9.37 -20.72 22.09
N HIS A 382 9.13 -19.98 23.16
CA HIS A 382 9.28 -20.50 24.51
C HIS A 382 8.35 -21.69 24.73
N THR A 383 8.85 -22.69 25.43
CA THR A 383 8.14 -23.93 25.77
C THR A 383 8.19 -24.16 27.28
N ALA A 384 7.54 -25.23 27.76
CA ALA A 384 7.62 -25.63 29.16
C ALA A 384 9.06 -25.91 29.63
N ASN A 385 9.96 -26.28 28.70
CA ASN A 385 11.32 -26.73 28.98
C ASN A 385 12.39 -25.69 28.63
N VAL A 386 12.18 -24.93 27.54
CA VAL A 386 13.07 -23.87 27.06
C VAL A 386 12.36 -22.53 27.21
N THR A 387 12.88 -21.65 28.06
CA THR A 387 12.20 -20.40 28.45
C THR A 387 12.53 -19.23 27.52
N GLU A 388 13.59 -19.39 26.73
CA GLU A 388 14.06 -18.41 25.77
C GLU A 388 13.09 -18.30 24.62
N HIS A 389 12.68 -17.07 24.29
CA HIS A 389 11.91 -16.77 23.10
C HIS A 389 12.81 -16.03 22.12
N ILE A 390 12.86 -16.52 20.88
CA ILE A 390 13.61 -15.97 19.75
C ILE A 390 12.64 -15.87 18.57
N CYS A 391 12.28 -14.64 18.20
CA CYS A 391 11.57 -14.41 16.94
C CYS A 391 12.56 -14.27 15.80
N GLY A 392 12.14 -14.69 14.61
CA GLY A 392 12.95 -14.67 13.42
C GLY A 392 12.32 -15.56 12.35
N ARG A 393 12.93 -15.59 11.17
CA ARG A 393 12.39 -16.30 10.00
C ARG A 393 10.98 -15.84 9.61
N ASP A 394 10.63 -14.58 9.88
CA ASP A 394 9.28 -14.01 9.73
C ASP A 394 8.71 -14.18 8.30
N ASN A 395 9.57 -14.37 7.28
CA ASN A 395 9.18 -14.74 5.92
C ASN A 395 8.20 -13.73 5.30
N TYR A 396 8.62 -12.46 5.29
CA TYR A 396 7.82 -11.30 4.89
C TYR A 396 6.90 -11.56 3.69
N TYR A 397 5.67 -11.06 3.80
CA TYR A 397 4.55 -11.16 2.86
C TYR A 397 3.93 -12.55 2.75
N ASN A 398 4.46 -13.57 3.42
CA ASN A 398 3.87 -14.91 3.42
C ASN A 398 3.18 -15.20 4.74
N HIS A 399 2.14 -16.03 4.68
CA HIS A 399 1.42 -16.49 5.87
C HIS A 399 1.14 -17.98 5.76
N HIS A 400 1.03 -18.67 6.90
CA HIS A 400 0.81 -20.11 6.92
C HIS A 400 -0.65 -20.47 6.58
N LEU A 401 -1.64 -19.73 7.12
CA LEU A 401 -3.08 -19.88 6.82
C LEU A 401 -3.59 -19.10 5.61
N PHE A 402 -3.30 -17.80 5.52
CA PHE A 402 -3.78 -16.95 4.42
C PHE A 402 -2.87 -17.06 3.20
N THR A 403 -3.41 -16.74 2.03
CA THR A 403 -2.54 -16.40 0.90
C THR A 403 -1.92 -15.06 1.21
N GLY A 404 -0.60 -14.93 1.04
CA GLY A 404 0.23 -13.81 1.52
C GLY A 404 -0.25 -12.40 1.14
N TRP A 405 0.54 -11.37 1.41
CA TRP A 405 0.16 -9.96 1.20
C TRP A 405 0.05 -9.57 -0.30
N GLN A 406 -0.99 -10.08 -0.96
CA GLN A 406 -1.23 -10.03 -2.40
C GLN A 406 -2.72 -9.86 -2.72
N HIS A 407 -3.01 -9.32 -3.90
CA HIS A 407 -4.36 -9.32 -4.48
C HIS A 407 -4.26 -9.53 -6.00
N TRP A 408 -5.00 -10.50 -6.54
CA TRP A 408 -4.92 -10.91 -7.96
C TRP A 408 -3.51 -11.33 -8.42
N GLY A 409 -2.69 -11.82 -7.51
CA GLY A 409 -1.35 -12.36 -7.72
C GLY A 409 -0.23 -11.33 -7.67
N MET A 410 -0.55 -10.05 -7.52
CA MET A 410 0.42 -8.97 -7.32
C MET A 410 0.51 -8.66 -5.83
N VAL A 411 1.73 -8.49 -5.30
CA VAL A 411 1.92 -8.05 -3.91
C VAL A 411 1.31 -6.67 -3.69
N MET A 412 0.70 -6.45 -2.53
CA MET A 412 0.03 -5.19 -2.19
C MET A 412 1.00 -4.12 -1.65
N GLY A 413 2.21 -4.51 -1.26
CA GLY A 413 3.30 -3.60 -0.89
C GLY A 413 4.26 -3.32 -2.06
N ASN A 414 5.55 -3.53 -1.82
CA ASN A 414 6.63 -3.17 -2.75
C ASN A 414 6.82 -4.30 -3.79
N PRO A 415 6.84 -4.00 -5.11
CA PRO A 415 6.95 -4.98 -6.18
C PRO A 415 8.28 -5.76 -6.25
N LEU A 416 9.31 -5.33 -5.51
CA LEU A 416 10.60 -6.06 -5.44
C LEU A 416 10.49 -7.35 -4.63
N TYR A 417 9.49 -7.46 -3.76
CA TYR A 417 9.02 -8.74 -3.26
C TYR A 417 8.37 -9.49 -4.42
N MET A 418 8.95 -10.63 -4.82
CA MET A 418 8.55 -11.29 -6.06
C MET A 418 7.08 -11.76 -6.01
N SER A 419 6.23 -11.09 -6.78
CA SER A 419 4.79 -11.35 -6.81
C SER A 419 4.44 -12.82 -7.09
N PRO A 420 3.45 -13.41 -6.41
CA PRO A 420 3.06 -14.80 -6.62
C PRO A 420 2.68 -15.15 -8.07
N VAL A 421 2.18 -14.20 -8.86
CA VAL A 421 1.85 -14.42 -10.27
C VAL A 421 3.05 -14.84 -11.14
N TYR A 422 4.29 -14.62 -10.67
CA TYR A 422 5.50 -15.10 -11.34
C TYR A 422 5.73 -16.61 -11.18
N ASN A 423 5.09 -17.25 -10.19
CA ASN A 423 5.31 -18.65 -9.83
C ASN A 423 4.71 -19.60 -10.87
N THR A 424 5.55 -20.43 -11.47
CA THR A 424 5.14 -21.45 -12.46
C THR A 424 4.60 -22.73 -11.82
N ASN A 425 4.88 -22.96 -10.54
CA ASN A 425 4.39 -24.12 -9.77
C ASN A 425 3.03 -23.87 -9.11
N HIS A 426 2.30 -22.82 -9.51
CA HIS A 426 0.94 -22.56 -9.05
C HIS A 426 0.79 -22.32 -7.53
N THR A 427 1.86 -21.93 -6.83
CA THR A 427 1.80 -21.58 -5.40
C THR A 427 1.58 -20.08 -5.21
N ILE A 428 0.67 -19.69 -4.31
CA ILE A 428 0.47 -18.29 -3.94
C ILE A 428 1.38 -17.96 -2.74
N GLU A 429 2.64 -17.65 -3.06
CA GLU A 429 3.71 -17.36 -2.10
C GLU A 429 4.75 -16.42 -2.73
N VAL A 430 5.32 -15.51 -1.95
CA VAL A 430 6.46 -14.68 -2.33
C VAL A 430 7.74 -15.48 -2.11
N LYS A 431 8.35 -15.96 -3.21
CA LYS A 431 9.53 -16.85 -3.12
C LYS A 431 10.87 -16.12 -3.06
N ASP A 432 10.90 -14.82 -3.29
CA ASP A 432 12.06 -13.97 -3.03
C ASP A 432 11.57 -12.77 -2.22
N ASN A 433 11.71 -12.88 -0.90
CA ASN A 433 11.38 -11.82 0.06
C ASN A 433 12.58 -11.38 0.90
N ARG A 434 13.72 -12.06 0.77
CA ARG A 434 15.00 -11.67 1.36
C ARG A 434 15.92 -11.17 0.26
N PHE A 435 16.08 -9.87 0.16
CA PHE A 435 16.92 -9.27 -0.87
C PHE A 435 17.63 -8.02 -0.39
N ILE A 436 18.60 -7.59 -1.19
CA ILE A 436 19.18 -6.25 -1.14
C ILE A 436 18.95 -5.61 -2.50
N ALA A 437 18.48 -4.37 -2.53
CA ALA A 437 18.25 -3.66 -3.78
C ALA A 437 18.72 -2.20 -3.72
N TRP A 438 19.15 -1.71 -4.88
CA TRP A 438 19.40 -0.30 -5.16
C TRP A 438 18.46 0.13 -6.27
N HIS A 439 17.73 1.21 -6.05
CA HIS A 439 16.78 1.77 -7.02
C HIS A 439 17.10 3.23 -7.29
N MET A 440 16.94 3.64 -8.54
CA MET A 440 17.04 5.02 -8.99
C MET A 440 15.85 5.36 -9.89
N GLY A 441 15.23 6.50 -9.64
CA GLY A 441 14.20 7.09 -10.49
C GLY A 441 14.57 8.51 -10.89
N ALA A 442 14.26 8.91 -12.11
CA ALA A 442 14.42 10.29 -12.56
C ALA A 442 13.29 10.71 -13.51
N GLU A 443 12.87 11.97 -13.42
CA GLU A 443 11.90 12.55 -14.36
C GLU A 443 12.25 13.99 -14.75
N GLY A 444 11.78 14.40 -15.91
CA GLY A 444 11.91 15.77 -16.40
C GLY A 444 11.09 16.04 -17.66
N THR A 445 11.20 17.27 -18.14
CA THR A 445 10.56 17.80 -19.34
C THR A 445 11.65 18.19 -20.34
N LEU A 446 11.79 17.45 -21.44
CA LEU A 446 12.82 17.70 -22.45
C LEU A 446 12.46 18.86 -23.38
N SER A 447 11.17 19.03 -23.68
CA SER A 447 10.65 20.13 -24.50
C SER A 447 9.17 20.35 -24.19
N ARG A 448 8.55 21.38 -24.78
CA ARG A 448 7.15 21.71 -24.50
C ARG A 448 6.23 20.53 -24.80
N GLY A 449 5.64 19.96 -23.76
CA GLY A 449 4.73 18.82 -23.84
C GLY A 449 5.41 17.45 -23.84
N LEU A 450 6.74 17.36 -23.85
CA LEU A 450 7.47 16.10 -23.83
C LEU A 450 8.13 15.87 -22.47
N ASP A 451 7.50 15.00 -21.67
CA ASP A 451 8.02 14.54 -20.39
C ASP A 451 8.69 13.16 -20.54
N TYR A 452 9.68 12.86 -19.70
CA TYR A 452 10.28 11.53 -19.59
C TYR A 452 10.31 11.03 -18.15
N ARG A 453 10.36 9.71 -18.02
CA ARG A 453 10.57 9.00 -16.76
C ARG A 453 11.54 7.84 -16.96
N LEU A 454 12.52 7.73 -16.07
CA LEU A 454 13.49 6.64 -16.03
C LEU A 454 13.39 5.95 -14.67
N LEU A 455 13.34 4.62 -14.67
CA LEU A 455 13.50 3.79 -13.47
C LEU A 455 14.62 2.77 -13.73
N ALA A 456 15.47 2.54 -12.75
CA ALA A 456 16.51 1.53 -12.78
C ALA A 456 16.65 0.87 -11.41
N THR A 457 16.72 -0.46 -11.37
CA THR A 457 16.90 -1.21 -10.13
C THR A 457 17.90 -2.32 -10.34
N TYR A 458 18.79 -2.47 -9.37
CA TYR A 458 19.58 -3.67 -9.18
C TYR A 458 19.12 -4.39 -7.92
N GLN A 459 18.85 -5.69 -8.01
CA GLN A 459 18.41 -6.53 -6.90
C GLN A 459 19.30 -7.78 -6.80
N LYS A 460 19.62 -8.14 -5.56
CA LYS A 460 20.25 -9.41 -5.19
C LYS A 460 19.33 -10.15 -4.23
N GLY A 461 18.64 -11.17 -4.74
CA GLY A 461 17.71 -12.02 -4.01
C GLY A 461 18.37 -13.25 -3.40
N PHE A 462 17.91 -13.64 -2.22
CA PHE A 462 18.39 -14.78 -1.44
C PHE A 462 17.29 -15.84 -1.21
N GLY A 463 16.11 -15.66 -1.80
CA GLY A 463 14.96 -16.55 -1.61
C GLY A 463 14.20 -16.21 -0.34
N THR A 464 13.82 -17.24 0.43
CA THR A 464 13.20 -17.10 1.74
C THR A 464 14.07 -17.77 2.82
N TYR A 465 13.60 -17.79 4.07
CA TYR A 465 14.22 -18.62 5.12
C TYR A 465 13.83 -20.10 5.03
N TYR A 466 12.87 -20.46 4.19
CA TYR A 466 12.38 -21.84 4.01
C TYR A 466 12.82 -22.44 2.67
N ASP A 467 13.08 -21.61 1.67
CA ASP A 467 13.61 -21.97 0.35
C ASP A 467 14.71 -20.97 -0.01
N PHE A 468 15.94 -21.25 0.42
CA PHE A 468 17.08 -20.36 0.22
C PHE A 468 17.70 -20.55 -1.16
N TYR A 469 18.20 -19.48 -1.77
CA TYR A 469 19.02 -19.60 -2.97
C TYR A 469 20.48 -19.89 -2.57
N PRO A 470 21.06 -21.06 -2.91
CA PRO A 470 22.45 -21.35 -2.59
C PRO A 470 23.41 -20.35 -3.26
N ASP A 471 23.09 -19.98 -4.51
CA ASP A 471 23.69 -18.86 -5.22
C ASP A 471 22.68 -17.71 -5.29
N PRO A 472 22.95 -16.56 -4.65
CA PRO A 472 22.07 -15.40 -4.71
C PRO A 472 21.76 -15.00 -6.16
N LYS A 473 20.48 -14.74 -6.45
CA LYS A 473 20.03 -14.41 -7.80
C LYS A 473 20.07 -12.90 -7.99
N HIS A 474 20.73 -12.46 -9.05
CA HIS A 474 20.87 -11.05 -9.40
C HIS A 474 19.85 -10.66 -10.48
N ASN A 475 19.39 -9.41 -10.46
CA ASN A 475 18.57 -8.85 -11.52
C ASN A 475 18.79 -7.35 -11.67
N VAL A 476 18.82 -6.89 -12.92
CA VAL A 476 18.73 -5.48 -13.29
C VAL A 476 17.40 -5.27 -14.01
N SER A 477 16.60 -4.31 -13.56
CA SER A 477 15.31 -3.94 -14.15
C SER A 477 15.31 -2.47 -14.51
N MET A 478 14.99 -2.12 -15.75
CA MET A 478 14.97 -0.73 -16.22
C MET A 478 13.70 -0.41 -16.99
N LEU A 479 13.26 0.84 -16.92
CA LEU A 479 12.17 1.41 -17.70
C LEU A 479 12.56 2.82 -18.16
N LEU A 480 12.34 3.09 -19.43
CA LEU A 480 12.34 4.42 -20.02
C LEU A 480 10.96 4.71 -20.60
N GLU A 481 10.35 5.82 -20.20
CA GLU A 481 9.10 6.31 -20.76
C GLU A 481 9.26 7.72 -21.29
N ALA A 482 8.56 8.02 -22.38
CA ALA A 482 8.39 9.37 -22.90
C ALA A 482 6.90 9.61 -23.16
N CYS A 483 6.37 10.72 -22.66
CA CYS A 483 4.98 11.12 -22.82
C CYS A 483 4.91 12.46 -23.53
N TYR A 484 4.21 12.51 -24.66
CA TYR A 484 3.90 13.73 -25.36
C TYR A 484 2.44 14.12 -25.11
N SER A 485 2.23 15.29 -24.51
CA SER A 485 0.93 15.92 -24.32
C SER A 485 0.83 17.15 -25.20
N TRP A 486 -0.24 17.23 -26.00
CA TRP A 486 -0.40 18.34 -26.92
C TRP A 486 -0.67 19.65 -26.17
N PRO A 487 -0.16 20.80 -26.66
CA PRO A 487 -0.40 22.09 -26.02
C PRO A 487 -1.88 22.45 -25.96
N LYS A 488 -2.28 23.08 -24.84
CA LYS A 488 -3.61 23.70 -24.70
C LYS A 488 -3.88 24.68 -25.85
N GLY A 489 -5.08 24.65 -26.40
CA GLY A 489 -5.51 25.48 -27.54
C GLY A 489 -5.26 24.86 -28.92
N THR A 490 -4.62 23.69 -28.99
CA THR A 490 -4.53 22.93 -30.25
C THR A 490 -5.75 22.03 -30.43
N ARG A 491 -6.00 21.57 -31.67
CA ARG A 491 -7.06 20.60 -31.99
C ARG A 491 -6.97 19.30 -31.17
N PHE A 492 -5.77 18.96 -30.68
CA PHE A 492 -5.49 17.74 -29.95
C PHE A 492 -5.15 17.97 -28.47
N ALA A 493 -5.48 19.14 -27.91
CA ALA A 493 -5.12 19.53 -26.53
C ALA A 493 -5.52 18.52 -25.43
N ASP A 494 -6.53 17.70 -25.70
CA ASP A 494 -7.07 16.67 -24.79
C ASP A 494 -6.41 15.30 -24.95
N TRP A 495 -5.44 15.18 -25.87
CA TRP A 495 -4.74 13.93 -26.16
C TRP A 495 -3.34 13.90 -25.53
N SER A 496 -2.88 12.70 -25.23
CA SER A 496 -1.47 12.40 -24.98
C SER A 496 -1.11 11.02 -25.49
N VAL A 497 0.15 10.86 -25.88
CA VAL A 497 0.73 9.59 -26.31
C VAL A 497 1.97 9.31 -25.48
N LYS A 498 2.04 8.12 -24.91
CA LYS A 498 3.18 7.64 -24.13
C LYS A 498 3.78 6.41 -24.79
N GLY A 499 5.08 6.47 -25.05
CA GLY A 499 5.90 5.32 -25.45
C GLY A 499 6.77 4.88 -24.28
N SER A 500 6.99 3.58 -24.16
CA SER A 500 7.82 3.01 -23.10
C SER A 500 8.60 1.81 -23.58
N PHE A 501 9.83 1.70 -23.11
CA PHE A 501 10.71 0.55 -23.28
C PHE A 501 11.21 0.11 -21.92
N ALA A 502 11.19 -1.19 -21.66
CA ALA A 502 11.69 -1.75 -20.42
C ALA A 502 12.46 -3.03 -20.69
N PHE A 503 13.35 -3.39 -19.77
CA PHE A 503 14.00 -4.70 -19.79
C PHE A 503 14.33 -5.18 -18.38
N ASP A 504 14.39 -6.51 -18.25
CA ASP A 504 14.98 -7.20 -17.10
C ASP A 504 16.15 -8.04 -17.59
N CYS A 505 17.22 -8.10 -16.81
CA CYS A 505 18.36 -8.97 -17.06
C CYS A 505 18.82 -9.59 -15.75
N GLY A 506 18.67 -10.91 -15.62
CA GLY A 506 19.11 -11.61 -14.42
C GLY A 506 18.53 -13.01 -14.25
N LYS A 507 18.88 -13.63 -13.12
CA LYS A 507 18.39 -14.97 -12.74
C LYS A 507 17.05 -14.93 -11.99
N LEU A 508 16.62 -13.78 -11.46
CA LEU A 508 15.33 -13.66 -10.75
C LEU A 508 14.16 -13.68 -11.74
N TYR A 509 14.14 -12.74 -12.68
CA TYR A 509 13.03 -12.59 -13.63
C TYR A 509 13.35 -13.13 -15.03
N GLY A 510 14.61 -13.46 -15.30
CA GLY A 510 15.08 -13.85 -16.63
C GLY A 510 15.56 -12.65 -17.44
N THR A 511 15.84 -12.89 -18.72
CA THR A 511 16.09 -11.82 -19.69
C THR A 511 14.80 -11.50 -20.42
N ASN A 512 14.27 -10.32 -20.18
CA ASN A 512 13.00 -9.86 -20.75
C ASN A 512 13.18 -8.47 -21.35
N SER A 513 12.47 -8.17 -22.42
CA SER A 513 12.40 -6.81 -22.97
C SER A 513 11.01 -6.54 -23.51
N GLY A 514 10.51 -5.32 -23.35
CA GLY A 514 9.16 -4.95 -23.76
C GLY A 514 9.05 -3.53 -24.27
N LEU A 515 8.13 -3.35 -25.22
CA LEU A 515 7.67 -2.05 -25.70
C LEU A 515 6.20 -1.89 -25.34
N GLN A 516 5.82 -0.70 -24.91
CA GLN A 516 4.42 -0.37 -24.64
C GLN A 516 4.08 1.02 -25.17
N ILE A 517 2.92 1.12 -25.82
CA ILE A 517 2.33 2.37 -26.27
C ILE A 517 1.03 2.61 -25.51
N THR A 518 0.77 3.86 -25.15
CA THR A 518 -0.49 4.27 -24.51
C THR A 518 -0.99 5.54 -25.16
N ILE A 519 -2.25 5.55 -25.57
CA ILE A 519 -2.96 6.73 -26.06
C ILE A 519 -4.02 7.10 -25.05
N ILE A 520 -4.04 8.36 -24.63
CA ILE A 520 -4.98 8.88 -23.63
C ILE A 520 -5.74 10.05 -24.23
N LYS A 521 -7.04 10.07 -24.04
CA LYS A 521 -7.90 11.24 -24.27
C LYS A 521 -8.61 11.59 -22.97
N SER A 522 -8.48 12.82 -22.51
CA SER A 522 -9.10 13.29 -21.27
C SER A 522 -9.81 14.62 -21.46
N GLY A 523 -10.90 14.85 -20.73
CA GLY A 523 -11.57 16.14 -20.75
C GLY A 523 -12.66 16.25 -19.69
N ILE A 524 -13.51 17.27 -19.84
CA ILE A 524 -14.62 17.55 -18.92
C ILE A 524 -15.94 17.35 -19.65
N LEU A 525 -16.83 16.54 -19.07
CA LEU A 525 -18.21 16.39 -19.52
C LEU A 525 -19.11 17.38 -18.78
N HIS A 526 -19.86 18.17 -19.55
CA HIS A 526 -20.95 19.00 -19.04
C HIS A 526 -22.27 18.40 -19.50
N LEU A 527 -22.89 17.57 -18.67
CA LEU A 527 -24.22 17.03 -18.95
C LEU A 527 -25.24 18.14 -18.65
N LYS A 528 -25.71 18.83 -19.69
CA LYS A 528 -26.81 19.79 -19.56
C LYS A 528 -28.09 19.03 -19.18
N HIS A 529 -28.74 19.46 -18.10
CA HIS A 529 -30.13 19.10 -17.87
C HIS A 529 -30.98 19.74 -18.98
N LYS A 530 -31.75 18.93 -19.70
CA LYS A 530 -32.95 19.43 -20.40
C LYS A 530 -34.04 19.67 -19.39
#